data_AF-A0A961MPA4-F1
#
_entry.id   AF-A0A961MPA4-F1
#
_cell.length_a   1.000
_cell.length_b   1.000
_cell.length_c   1.000
_cell.angle_alpha   90.00
_cell.angle_beta   90.00
_cell.angle_gamma   90.00
#
_symmetry.space_group_name_H-M   'P 1'
#
loop_
_entity.id
_entity.type
_entity.pdbx_description
1 polymer ?
#
loop_
_entity_poly.entity_id
_entity_poly.type
_entity_poly.pdbx_seq_one_letter_code
_entity_poly.pdbx_strand_id
1 'polypeptide(L)'
;RDGLTFDHVLPRCKGGRTTWDNVVASCGPCNLRKGARTLKEAGMHLRRKPMRPTPEELQNTGRKFPPNHLHESWMDFLYWDAELEA
;
A
#
# COMPACT_ATOMS: atom_id res chain seq x y z
N ARG A 1 -12.78 -8.16 -7.17
CA ARG A 1 -11.45 -8.01 -6.53
C ARG A 1 -11.59 -6.89 -5.53
N ASP A 2 -11.61 -7.22 -4.25
CA ASP A 2 -11.85 -6.25 -3.19
C ASP A 2 -10.79 -5.15 -3.21
N GLY A 3 -11.23 -3.90 -3.16
CA GLY A 3 -10.34 -2.74 -3.12
C GLY A 3 -9.36 -2.88 -1.96
N LEU A 4 -8.06 -2.89 -2.29
CA LEU A 4 -7.03 -2.81 -1.27
C LEU A 4 -7.05 -1.42 -0.67
N THR A 5 -6.90 -1.39 0.65
CA THR A 5 -6.77 -0.17 1.44
C THR A 5 -5.39 -0.14 2.07
N PHE A 6 -4.93 1.05 2.43
CA PHE A 6 -3.78 1.23 3.31
C PHE A 6 -4.25 1.19 4.77
N ASP A 7 -3.55 0.42 5.60
CA ASP A 7 -3.80 0.33 7.04
C ASP A 7 -2.50 0.54 7.83
N HIS A 8 -2.62 1.21 8.98
CA HIS A 8 -1.52 1.44 9.90
C HIS A 8 -1.47 0.36 10.97
N VAL A 9 -0.36 -0.37 11.07
CA VAL A 9 -0.14 -1.45 12.06
C VAL A 9 -0.36 -0.96 13.49
N LEU A 10 0.29 0.14 13.86
CA LEU A 10 -0.07 1.00 14.99
C LEU A 10 -1.05 2.06 14.48
N PRO A 11 -2.29 2.11 14.98
CA PRO A 11 -3.27 3.11 14.56
C PRO A 11 -2.80 4.56 14.78
N ARG A 12 -3.21 5.48 13.90
CA ARG A 12 -2.86 6.91 14.00
C ARG A 12 -3.28 7.54 15.34
N CYS A 13 -4.46 7.19 15.86
CA CYS A 13 -4.94 7.67 17.16
C CYS A 13 -4.08 7.20 18.34
N LYS A 14 -3.18 6.22 18.13
CA LYS A 14 -2.20 5.73 19.10
C LYS A 14 -0.77 6.15 18.76
N GLY A 15 -0.61 7.19 17.94
CA GLY A 15 0.70 7.74 17.54
C GLY A 15 1.35 7.04 16.35
N GLY A 16 0.64 6.13 15.66
CA GLY A 16 1.12 5.49 14.44
C GLY A 16 1.42 6.48 13.33
N ARG A 17 2.65 6.42 12.79
CA ARG A 17 3.09 7.29 11.69
C ARG A 17 2.91 6.60 10.33
N THR A 18 2.80 7.39 9.27
CA THR A 18 2.81 6.87 7.88
C THR A 18 4.24 6.62 7.47
N THR A 19 4.75 5.44 7.79
CA THR A 19 6.14 5.04 7.53
C THR A 19 6.19 3.61 7.00
N TRP A 20 7.31 3.24 6.36
CA TRP A 20 7.51 1.92 5.75
C TRP A 20 7.39 0.75 6.72
N ASP A 21 7.65 1.00 8.00
CA ASP A 21 7.59 0.06 9.13
C ASP A 21 6.21 0.02 9.81
N ASN A 22 5.24 0.82 9.35
CA ASN A 22 3.93 0.92 9.99
C ASN A 22 2.75 0.84 9.01
N VAL A 23 2.95 0.88 7.70
CA VAL A 23 1.87 0.80 6.71
C VAL A 23 1.86 -0.53 5.98
N VAL A 24 0.67 -1.13 5.82
CA VAL A 24 0.45 -2.38 5.08
C VAL A 24 -0.75 -2.25 4.15
N ALA A 25 -0.79 -3.09 3.11
CA ALA A 25 -2.00 -3.29 2.31
C ALA A 25 -2.95 -4.24 3.04
N SER A 26 -4.24 -3.88 3.11
CA SER A 26 -5.30 -4.67 3.74
C SER A 26 -6.58 -4.61 2.91
N CYS A 27 -7.37 -5.67 2.87
CA CYS A 27 -8.71 -5.57 2.28
C CYS A 27 -9.63 -4.74 3.20
N GLY A 28 -10.67 -4.13 2.62
CA GLY A 28 -11.65 -3.34 3.37
C GLY A 28 -12.21 -4.03 4.63
N PRO A 29 -12.69 -5.29 4.55
CA PRO A 29 -13.20 -6.00 5.72
C PRO A 29 -12.16 -6.21 6.83
N CYS A 30 -10.92 -6.55 6.48
CA CYS A 30 -9.84 -6.71 7.46
C CYS A 30 -9.46 -5.38 8.11
N ASN A 31 -9.38 -4.31 7.31
CA ASN A 31 -9.08 -2.97 7.80
C ASN A 31 -10.18 -2.49 8.77
N LEU A 32 -11.45 -2.66 8.40
CA LEU A 32 -12.60 -2.36 9.26
C LEU A 32 -12.58 -3.20 10.55
N ARG A 33 -12.32 -4.50 10.44
CA ARG A 33 -12.21 -5.39 11.60
C ARG A 33 -11.12 -4.92 12.56
N LYS A 34 -9.94 -4.52 12.07
CA LYS A 34 -8.88 -3.99 12.93
C LYS A 34 -9.28 -2.65 13.53
N GLY A 35 -9.71 -1.71 12.70
CA GLY A 35 -10.08 -0.36 13.11
C GLY A 35 -8.97 0.36 13.88
N ALA A 36 -9.35 1.06 14.95
CA ALA A 36 -8.43 1.79 15.84
C ALA A 36 -7.66 0.89 16.84
N ARG A 37 -7.67 -0.44 16.65
CA ARG A 37 -6.99 -1.40 17.50
C ARG A 37 -5.61 -1.76 16.96
N THR A 38 -4.70 -2.10 17.87
CA THR A 38 -3.46 -2.79 17.55
C THR A 38 -3.77 -4.20 17.03
N LEU A 39 -2.81 -4.81 16.33
CA LEU A 39 -2.94 -6.20 15.87
C LEU A 39 -3.29 -7.16 17.02
N LYS A 40 -2.65 -6.99 18.18
CA LYS A 40 -2.90 -7.81 19.38
C LYS A 40 -4.34 -7.66 19.88
N GLU A 41 -4.82 -6.42 20.01
CA GLU A 41 -6.20 -6.13 20.43
C GLU A 41 -7.26 -6.62 19.44
N ALA A 42 -6.92 -6.74 18.15
CA ALA A 42 -7.78 -7.28 17.12
C ALA A 42 -7.66 -8.80 16.94
N GLY A 43 -6.72 -9.47 17.64
CA GLY A 43 -6.43 -10.89 17.43
C GLY A 43 -5.87 -11.20 16.04
N MET A 44 -5.21 -10.23 15.41
CA MET A 44 -4.70 -10.30 14.04
C MET A 44 -3.19 -10.40 14.02
N HIS A 45 -2.66 -11.03 12.96
CA HIS A 45 -1.22 -11.18 12.73
C HIS A 45 -0.90 -10.82 11.30
N LEU A 46 0.28 -10.21 11.09
CA LEU A 46 0.75 -9.90 9.74
C LEU A 46 1.37 -11.14 9.11
N ARG A 47 1.12 -11.32 7.81
CA ARG A 47 1.80 -12.33 7.01
C ARG A 47 3.28 -12.01 6.80
N ARG A 48 3.61 -10.72 6.71
CA ARG A 48 4.97 -10.18 6.57
C ARG A 48 5.07 -8.88 7.34
N LYS A 49 6.19 -8.66 8.05
CA LYS A 49 6.44 -7.37 8.69
C LYS A 49 6.60 -6.26 7.64
N PRO A 50 6.04 -5.07 7.87
CA PRO A 50 6.22 -3.92 6.98
C PRO A 50 7.69 -3.50 7.00
N MET A 51 8.24 -3.26 5.81
CA MET A 51 9.62 -2.81 5.65
C MET A 51 9.76 -2.01 4.35
N ARG A 52 10.78 -1.16 4.30
CA ARG A 52 11.17 -0.50 3.06
C ARG A 52 11.82 -1.54 2.13
N PRO A 53 11.37 -1.68 0.87
CA PRO A 53 12.02 -2.60 -0.06
C PRO A 53 13.38 -2.04 -0.50
N THR A 54 14.30 -2.93 -0.88
CA THR A 54 15.55 -2.53 -1.52
C THR A 54 15.33 -2.21 -3.01
N PRO A 55 16.25 -1.47 -3.66
CA PRO A 55 16.20 -1.25 -5.10
C PRO A 55 16.15 -2.57 -5.90
N GLU A 56 16.90 -3.58 -5.46
CA GLU A 56 16.94 -4.89 -6.09
C GLU A 56 15.59 -5.62 -5.98
N GLU A 57 14.94 -5.59 -4.81
CA GLU A 57 13.61 -6.17 -4.61
C GLU A 57 12.55 -5.51 -5.51
N LEU A 58 12.64 -4.18 -5.67
CA LEU A 58 11.78 -3.43 -6.59
C LEU A 58 12.02 -3.85 -8.03
N GLN A 59 13.28 -3.94 -8.47
CA GLN A 59 13.62 -4.36 -9.83
C GLN A 59 13.15 -5.79 -10.11
N ASN A 60 13.38 -6.72 -9.19
CA ASN A 60 12.95 -8.11 -9.30
C ASN A 60 11.42 -8.25 -9.31
N THR A 61 10.70 -7.37 -8.61
CA THR A 61 9.24 -7.32 -8.69
C THR A 61 8.77 -6.76 -10.04
N GLY A 62 9.40 -5.70 -10.55
CA GLY A 62 9.10 -5.10 -11.85
C GLY A 62 9.28 -6.08 -13.02
N ARG A 63 10.32 -6.93 -12.98
CA ARG A 63 10.59 -7.98 -13.98
C ARG A 63 9.47 -9.02 -14.13
N LYS A 64 8.52 -9.09 -13.18
CA LYS A 64 7.35 -9.99 -13.26
C LYS A 64 6.26 -9.46 -14.20
N PHE A 65 6.36 -8.20 -14.62
CA PHE A 65 5.44 -7.58 -15.56
C PHE A 65 6.07 -7.52 -16.96
N PRO A 66 5.26 -7.49 -18.04
CA PRO A 66 5.76 -7.27 -19.38
C PRO A 66 6.58 -5.97 -19.49
N PRO A 67 7.50 -5.87 -20.46
CA PRO A 67 8.18 -4.62 -20.77
C PRO A 67 7.16 -3.49 -20.98
N ASN A 68 7.46 -2.30 -20.45
CA ASN A 68 6.60 -1.11 -20.52
C ASN A 68 5.17 -1.31 -19.97
N HIS A 69 4.96 -2.26 -19.06
CA HIS A 69 3.66 -2.42 -18.41
C HIS A 69 3.35 -1.24 -17.49
N LEU A 70 2.41 -0.40 -17.91
CA LEU A 70 1.80 0.63 -17.09
C LEU A 70 0.41 0.16 -16.65
N HIS A 71 0.17 0.09 -15.35
CA HIS A 71 -1.16 -0.28 -14.84
C HIS A 71 -2.14 0.87 -15.09
N GLU A 72 -3.35 0.55 -15.59
CA GLU A 72 -4.38 1.53 -15.99
C GLU A 72 -4.69 2.58 -14.91
N SER A 73 -4.66 2.19 -13.63
CA SER A 73 -4.92 3.11 -12.51
C SER A 73 -3.87 4.22 -12.34
N TRP A 74 -2.73 4.12 -13.03
CA TRP A 74 -1.71 5.17 -13.02
C TRP A 74 -1.99 6.25 -14.07
N MET A 75 -2.91 6.01 -15.01
CA MET A 75 -3.27 7.01 -16.02
C MET A 75 -3.81 8.30 -15.36
N ASP A 76 -4.58 8.18 -14.29
CA ASP A 76 -5.11 9.35 -13.56
C ASP A 76 -4.01 10.27 -12.98
N PHE A 77 -2.79 9.76 -12.80
CA PHE A 77 -1.68 10.49 -12.16
C PHE A 77 -0.58 10.90 -13.14
N LEU A 78 -0.45 10.24 -14.29
CA LEU A 78 0.64 10.46 -15.25
C LEU A 78 0.27 11.31 -16.46
N TYR A 79 -1.01 11.61 -16.67
CA TYR A 79 -1.49 12.35 -17.85
C TYR A 79 -1.47 13.89 -17.68
N TRP A 80 -0.92 14.41 -16.57
CA TRP A 80 -0.92 15.85 -16.31
C TRP A 80 0.16 16.65 -17.07
N ASP A 81 1.09 15.98 -17.77
CA ASP A 81 2.14 16.67 -18.56
C ASP A 81 1.79 16.80 -20.05
N ALA A 82 0.57 16.47 -20.46
CA ALA A 82 0.11 16.83 -21.80
C ALA A 82 -0.10 18.35 -21.86
N GLU A 83 0.73 19.06 -22.63
CA GLU A 83 0.46 20.46 -22.97
C GLU A 83 -0.98 20.55 -23.51
N LEU A 84 -1.85 21.30 -22.84
CA LEU A 84 -3.15 21.65 -23.39
C LEU A 84 -2.86 22.58 -24.58
N GLU A 85 -3.12 22.11 -25.80
CA GLU A 85 -3.13 22.99 -26.97
C GLU A 85 -4.12 24.14 -26.72
N ALA A 86 -3.60 25.36 -26.77
CA ALA A 86 -4.35 26.60 -26.53
C ALA A 86 -5.22 27.00 -27.71
#